data_AF-A0A8C1SRP3-F1
#
_entry.id   AF-A0A8C1SRP3-F1
#
_cell.length_a   1.000
_cell.length_b   1.000
_cell.length_c   1.000
_cell.angle_alpha   90.00
_cell.angle_beta   90.00
_cell.angle_gamma   90.00
#
_symmetry.space_group_name_H-M   'P 1'
#
loop_
_entity.id
_entity.type
_entity.pdbx_description
1 polymer ?
#
loop_
_entity_poly.entity_id
_entity_poly.type
_entity_poly.pdbx_seq_one_letter_code
_entity_poly.pdbx_strand_id
1 'polypeptide(L)'
;MQITRLFALLLMVLEWTRPGLSSPLRPICDLRVLDHFIKEAWDAEAAMRACKDACSIATNFTVPLTRVDFDVWEAMNIEERAQEVQSGLHMLNEAISSLQASNQTDVLQSHIDASISNIASIRQVLRSLSIPEYVPPTSGGEDKEMQIVSSISELFQVHINFLRGKVRLLTRSAPICHQGVS
;
A
#
# COMPACT_ATOMS: atom_id res chain seq x y z
N MET A 1 -29.40 -22.11 48.76
CA MET A 1 -29.74 -22.34 47.34
C MET A 1 -30.00 -21.08 46.50
N GLN A 2 -30.03 -19.85 47.06
CA GLN A 2 -30.22 -18.63 46.25
C GLN A 2 -28.91 -18.00 45.75
N ILE A 3 -27.83 -18.06 46.55
CA ILE A 3 -26.51 -17.49 46.19
C ILE A 3 -25.93 -18.14 44.93
N THR A 4 -26.07 -19.46 44.78
CA THR A 4 -25.57 -20.21 43.61
C THR A 4 -26.27 -19.82 42.32
N ARG A 5 -27.56 -19.45 42.38
CA ARG A 5 -28.34 -19.04 41.21
C ARG A 5 -27.98 -17.61 40.78
N LEU A 6 -27.75 -16.72 41.74
CA LEU A 6 -27.32 -15.36 41.47
C LEU A 6 -25.92 -15.34 40.82
N PHE A 7 -25.03 -16.21 41.29
CA PHE A 7 -23.68 -16.33 40.75
C PHE A 7 -23.68 -16.88 39.32
N ALA A 8 -24.52 -17.88 39.03
CA ALA A 8 -24.69 -18.40 37.68
C ALA A 8 -25.26 -17.34 36.71
N LEU A 9 -26.23 -16.53 37.17
CA LEU A 9 -26.77 -15.42 36.38
C LEU A 9 -25.71 -14.34 36.12
N LEU A 10 -24.90 -13.99 37.12
CA LEU A 10 -23.79 -13.06 36.97
C LEU A 10 -22.75 -13.55 35.95
N LEU A 11 -22.39 -14.84 35.99
CA LEU A 11 -21.45 -15.43 35.02
C LEU A 11 -22.01 -15.41 33.59
N MET A 12 -23.29 -15.74 33.41
CA MET A 12 -23.94 -15.67 32.09
C MET A 12 -24.00 -14.25 31.53
N VAL A 13 -24.28 -13.25 32.38
CA VAL A 13 -24.24 -11.83 31.97
C VAL A 13 -22.81 -11.38 31.66
N LEU A 14 -21.80 -11.87 32.38
CA LEU A 14 -20.40 -11.54 32.11
C LEU A 14 -19.91 -12.14 30.77
N GLU A 15 -20.38 -13.34 30.40
CA GLU A 15 -20.10 -13.91 29.08
C GLU A 15 -20.86 -13.19 27.96
N TRP A 16 -22.09 -12.76 28.21
CA TRP A 16 -22.90 -12.01 27.24
C TRP A 16 -22.42 -10.57 27.03
N THR A 17 -21.79 -9.97 28.04
CA THR A 17 -21.24 -8.61 27.99
C THR A 17 -19.80 -8.57 27.56
N ARG A 18 -19.17 -9.69 27.16
CA ARG A 18 -17.91 -9.62 26.41
C ARG A 18 -18.20 -8.79 25.17
N PRO A 19 -17.73 -7.54 25.07
CA PRO A 19 -17.79 -6.83 23.81
C PRO A 19 -17.06 -7.75 22.86
N GLY A 20 -17.65 -8.05 21.70
CA GLY A 20 -16.89 -8.63 20.61
C GLY A 20 -15.76 -7.64 20.31
N LEU A 21 -14.63 -7.80 21.01
CA LEU A 21 -13.41 -7.05 20.81
C LEU A 21 -13.05 -7.38 19.38
N SER A 22 -13.47 -6.51 18.47
CA SER A 22 -12.96 -6.53 17.12
C SER A 22 -11.47 -6.44 17.32
N SER A 23 -10.77 -7.54 17.05
CA SER A 23 -9.32 -7.59 17.21
C SER A 23 -8.77 -6.33 16.54
N PRO A 24 -7.91 -5.55 17.21
CA PRO A 24 -7.41 -4.27 16.67
C PRO A 24 -6.74 -4.43 15.28
N LEU A 25 -6.46 -5.67 14.85
CA LEU A 25 -5.93 -6.03 13.54
C LEU A 25 -6.99 -6.23 12.44
N ARG A 26 -8.28 -6.37 12.77
CA ARG A 26 -9.37 -6.55 11.78
C ARG A 26 -9.43 -5.45 10.72
N PRO A 27 -9.24 -4.16 11.04
CA PRO A 27 -9.24 -3.10 10.03
C PRO A 27 -8.01 -3.13 9.12
N ILE A 28 -6.85 -3.60 9.60
CA ILE A 28 -5.59 -3.60 8.83
C ILE A 28 -5.53 -4.78 7.86
N CYS A 29 -6.17 -5.89 8.23
CA CYS A 29 -6.38 -7.05 7.35
C CYS A 29 -7.51 -6.85 6.34
N ASP A 30 -8.21 -5.72 6.41
CA ASP A 30 -9.23 -5.36 5.44
C ASP A 30 -8.59 -4.72 4.20
N LEU A 31 -8.56 -5.48 3.10
CA LEU A 31 -8.01 -5.02 1.82
C LEU A 31 -8.75 -3.79 1.25
N ARG A 32 -9.93 -3.43 1.77
CA ARG A 32 -10.63 -2.20 1.39
C ARG A 32 -9.84 -0.93 1.75
N VAL A 33 -8.96 -1.00 2.74
CA VAL A 33 -8.02 0.10 3.05
C VAL A 33 -7.13 0.39 1.84
N LEU A 34 -6.67 -0.65 1.15
CA LEU A 34 -5.87 -0.50 -0.06
C LEU A 34 -6.70 0.03 -1.25
N ASP A 35 -7.98 -0.33 -1.34
CA ASP A 35 -8.87 0.17 -2.38
C ASP A 35 -9.02 1.71 -2.30
N HIS A 36 -8.95 2.30 -1.11
CA HIS A 36 -8.94 3.76 -0.95
C HIS A 36 -7.69 4.39 -1.58
N PHE A 37 -6.49 3.88 -1.28
CA PHE A 37 -5.26 4.39 -1.89
C PHE A 37 -5.23 4.19 -3.41
N ILE A 38 -5.75 3.07 -3.90
CA ILE A 38 -5.90 2.82 -5.34
C ILE A 38 -6.82 3.87 -5.96
N LYS A 39 -7.93 4.21 -5.29
CA LYS A 39 -8.85 5.23 -5.79
C LYS A 39 -8.18 6.60 -5.87
N GLU A 40 -7.45 7.01 -4.84
CA GLU A 40 -6.75 8.31 -4.86
C GLU A 40 -5.67 8.37 -5.94
N ALA A 41 -4.98 7.27 -6.21
CA ALA A 41 -4.04 7.17 -7.33
C ALA A 41 -4.76 7.27 -8.70
N TRP A 42 -5.98 6.71 -8.82
CA TRP A 42 -6.82 6.87 -10.01
C TRP A 42 -7.29 8.31 -10.21
N ASP A 43 -7.70 8.99 -9.14
CA ASP A 43 -8.15 10.38 -9.21
C ASP A 43 -6.98 11.30 -9.62
N ALA A 44 -5.78 11.04 -9.11
CA ALA A 44 -4.56 11.72 -9.53
C ALA A 44 -4.25 11.46 -11.02
N GLU A 45 -4.28 10.21 -11.47
CA GLU A 45 -4.06 9.87 -12.88
C GLU A 45 -5.05 10.56 -13.83
N ALA A 46 -6.33 10.59 -13.44
CA ALA A 46 -7.38 11.28 -14.19
C ALA A 46 -7.12 12.79 -14.29
N ALA A 47 -6.68 13.42 -13.20
CA ALA A 47 -6.29 14.84 -13.20
C ALA A 47 -5.11 15.11 -14.14
N MET A 48 -4.09 14.24 -14.12
CA MET A 48 -2.89 14.35 -14.98
C MET A 48 -3.22 14.16 -16.46
N ARG A 49 -4.20 13.29 -16.78
CA ARG A 49 -4.70 13.16 -18.16
C ARG A 49 -5.49 14.39 -18.60
N ALA A 50 -6.26 15.00 -17.71
CA ALA A 50 -7.13 16.12 -18.03
C ALA A 50 -6.36 17.40 -18.38
N CYS A 51 -5.21 17.65 -17.77
CA CYS A 51 -4.40 18.85 -18.02
C CYS A 51 -3.57 18.82 -19.32
N LYS A 52 -3.45 17.67 -20.01
CA LYS A 52 -2.77 17.53 -21.31
C LYS A 52 -1.37 18.17 -21.32
N ASP A 53 -1.10 19.09 -22.25
CA ASP A 53 0.20 19.73 -22.45
C ASP A 53 0.65 20.57 -21.25
N ALA A 54 -0.28 21.06 -20.41
CA ALA A 54 0.04 21.81 -19.20
C ALA A 54 0.74 20.96 -18.12
N CYS A 55 0.61 19.63 -18.21
CA CYS A 55 1.31 18.66 -17.36
C CYS A 55 2.39 17.88 -18.11
N SER A 56 2.74 18.30 -19.33
CA SER A 56 3.85 17.68 -20.04
C SER A 56 5.16 17.99 -19.34
N ILE A 57 5.86 16.95 -18.91
CA ILE A 57 7.22 17.05 -18.37
C ILE A 57 8.14 16.40 -19.39
N ALA A 58 9.21 17.09 -19.78
CA ALA A 58 10.20 16.60 -20.74
C ALA A 58 11.17 15.55 -20.15
N THR A 59 10.92 15.11 -18.91
CA THR A 59 11.78 14.23 -18.15
C THR A 59 11.16 12.84 -18.10
N ASN A 60 12.00 11.84 -18.34
CA ASN A 60 11.65 10.44 -18.17
C ASN A 60 11.73 10.03 -16.70
N PHE A 61 10.83 9.16 -16.26
CA PHE A 61 10.82 8.62 -14.89
C PHE A 61 11.25 7.16 -14.90
N THR A 62 12.21 6.82 -14.04
CA THR A 62 12.54 5.43 -13.73
C THR A 62 11.57 4.93 -12.66
N VAL A 63 10.82 3.88 -12.98
CA VAL A 63 9.74 3.36 -12.14
C VAL A 63 9.81 1.83 -12.05
N PRO A 64 9.23 1.20 -11.00
CA PRO A 64 9.33 -0.25 -10.85
C PRO A 64 8.49 -0.99 -11.90
N LEU A 65 8.88 -2.23 -12.17
CA LEU A 65 7.99 -3.16 -12.87
C LEU A 65 6.77 -3.50 -12.02
N THR A 66 5.60 -3.47 -12.67
CA THR A 66 4.30 -3.73 -12.04
C THR A 66 3.75 -5.11 -12.36
N ARG A 67 4.27 -5.75 -13.41
CA ARG A 67 3.89 -7.12 -13.78
C ARG A 67 4.26 -8.07 -12.65
N VAL A 68 3.37 -9.03 -12.41
CA VAL A 68 3.57 -10.14 -11.49
C VAL A 68 3.63 -11.41 -12.31
N ASP A 69 4.75 -12.11 -12.24
CA ASP A 69 4.82 -13.52 -12.64
C ASP A 69 4.43 -14.34 -11.40
N PHE A 70 3.30 -15.06 -11.48
CA PHE A 70 2.77 -15.78 -10.33
C PHE A 70 3.63 -16.97 -9.93
N ASP A 71 4.27 -17.65 -10.87
CA ASP A 71 5.11 -18.81 -10.58
C ASP A 71 6.35 -18.37 -9.78
N VAL A 72 6.96 -17.25 -10.21
CA VAL A 72 8.10 -16.63 -9.50
C VAL A 72 7.65 -16.06 -8.16
N TRP A 73 6.53 -15.31 -8.14
CA TRP A 73 6.02 -14.68 -6.93
C TRP A 73 5.68 -15.70 -5.85
N GLU A 74 5.03 -16.81 -6.21
CA GLU A 74 4.65 -17.87 -5.27
C GLU A 74 5.86 -18.60 -4.69
N ALA A 75 6.94 -18.73 -5.47
CA ALA A 75 8.21 -19.31 -5.00
C ALA A 75 8.98 -18.42 -4.01
N MET A 76 8.76 -17.10 -4.05
CA MET A 76 9.43 -16.15 -3.14
C MET A 76 8.98 -16.30 -1.69
N ASN A 77 9.93 -16.15 -0.77
CA ASN A 77 9.64 -16.01 0.65
C ASN A 77 9.09 -14.59 0.98
N ILE A 78 8.65 -14.39 2.22
CA ILE A 78 8.03 -13.12 2.63
C ILE A 78 9.00 -11.95 2.62
N GLU A 79 10.29 -12.19 2.89
CA GLU A 79 11.34 -11.17 2.90
C GLU A 79 11.64 -10.69 1.47
N GLU A 80 11.73 -11.61 0.52
CA GLU A 80 11.91 -11.30 -0.91
C GLU A 80 10.75 -10.47 -1.46
N ARG A 81 9.51 -10.88 -1.18
CA ARG A 81 8.31 -10.11 -1.59
C ARG A 81 8.27 -8.73 -0.92
N ALA A 82 8.65 -8.65 0.36
CA ALA A 82 8.72 -7.40 1.09
C ALA A 82 9.76 -6.45 0.49
N GLN A 83 10.94 -6.97 0.17
CA GLN A 83 12.03 -6.25 -0.48
C GLN A 83 11.64 -5.74 -1.88
N GLU A 84 10.92 -6.54 -2.66
CA GLU A 84 10.43 -6.12 -3.98
C GLU A 84 9.39 -5.00 -3.86
N VAL A 85 8.40 -5.16 -2.97
CA VAL A 85 7.36 -4.16 -2.75
C VAL A 85 7.91 -2.85 -2.19
N GLN A 86 8.77 -2.91 -1.17
CA GLN A 86 9.29 -1.70 -0.52
C GLN A 86 10.26 -0.93 -1.42
N SER A 87 11.07 -1.61 -2.23
CA SER A 87 11.86 -0.93 -3.27
C SER A 87 10.99 -0.29 -4.34
N GLY A 88 9.93 -0.96 -4.79
CA GLY A 88 9.03 -0.36 -5.77
C GLY A 88 8.30 0.86 -5.21
N LEU A 89 7.83 0.81 -3.96
CA LEU A 89 7.26 1.98 -3.28
C LEU A 89 8.28 3.11 -3.14
N HIS A 90 9.55 2.81 -2.87
CA HIS A 90 10.62 3.81 -2.83
C HIS A 90 10.86 4.47 -4.18
N MET A 91 11.02 3.68 -5.25
CA MET A 91 11.17 4.23 -6.61
C MET A 91 9.97 5.10 -7.03
N LEU A 92 8.75 4.66 -6.72
CA LEU A 92 7.55 5.47 -6.98
C LEU A 92 7.54 6.77 -6.18
N ASN A 93 7.98 6.73 -4.92
CA ASN A 93 8.08 7.93 -4.10
C ASN A 93 9.08 8.93 -4.66
N GLU A 94 10.27 8.48 -5.07
CA GLU A 94 11.29 9.32 -5.70
C GLU A 94 10.76 9.93 -7.02
N ALA A 95 10.17 9.10 -7.88
CA ALA A 95 9.62 9.55 -9.16
C ALA A 95 8.51 10.60 -8.97
N ILE A 96 7.56 10.38 -8.04
CA ILE A 96 6.47 11.32 -7.76
C ILE A 96 7.00 12.58 -7.07
N SER A 97 7.94 12.46 -6.12
CA SER A 97 8.53 13.61 -5.43
C SER A 97 9.31 14.52 -6.38
N SER A 98 9.91 13.96 -7.44
CA SER A 98 10.57 14.76 -8.47
C SER A 98 9.63 15.74 -9.19
N LEU A 99 8.32 15.47 -9.20
CA LEU A 99 7.31 16.36 -9.77
C LEU A 99 7.14 17.65 -8.95
N GLN A 100 7.46 17.64 -7.65
CA GLN A 100 7.35 18.82 -6.78
C GLN A 100 8.32 19.95 -7.20
N ALA A 101 9.39 19.62 -7.93
CA ALA A 101 10.30 20.62 -8.49
C ALA A 101 9.73 21.33 -9.73
N SER A 102 8.60 20.86 -10.26
CA SER A 102 7.93 21.43 -11.44
C SER A 102 6.88 22.46 -11.02
N ASN A 103 6.71 23.53 -11.79
CA ASN A 103 5.71 24.58 -11.52
C ASN A 103 4.30 24.10 -11.92
N GLN A 104 3.73 23.18 -11.13
CA GLN A 104 2.41 22.59 -11.33
C GLN A 104 1.29 23.50 -10.79
N THR A 105 0.05 23.27 -11.23
CA THR A 105 -1.12 23.95 -10.63
C THR A 105 -1.40 23.43 -9.22
N ASP A 106 -2.05 24.23 -8.37
CA ASP A 106 -2.39 23.86 -6.99
C ASP A 106 -3.16 22.52 -6.90
N VAL A 107 -4.06 22.27 -7.86
CA VAL A 107 -4.83 21.01 -7.92
C VAL A 107 -3.90 19.83 -8.17
N LEU A 108 -2.98 19.95 -9.13
CA LEU A 108 -2.01 18.90 -9.46
C LEU A 108 -1.05 18.66 -8.30
N GLN A 109 -0.59 19.74 -7.67
CA GLN A 109 0.29 19.69 -6.51
C GLN A 109 -0.39 18.94 -5.34
N SER A 110 -1.69 19.18 -5.10
CA SER A 110 -2.43 18.46 -4.07
C SER A 110 -2.47 16.94 -4.31
N HIS A 111 -2.59 16.50 -5.56
CA HIS A 111 -2.54 15.07 -5.90
C HIS A 111 -1.14 14.48 -5.72
N ILE A 112 -0.08 15.24 -6.01
CA ILE A 112 1.31 14.83 -5.79
C ILE A 112 1.57 14.64 -4.29
N ASP A 113 1.23 15.64 -3.48
CA ASP A 113 1.44 15.61 -2.02
C ASP A 113 0.63 14.50 -1.35
N ALA A 114 -0.63 14.31 -1.76
CA ALA A 114 -1.46 13.21 -1.31
C ALA A 114 -0.82 11.86 -1.65
N SER A 115 -0.27 11.70 -2.85
CA SER A 115 0.35 10.44 -3.29
C SER A 115 1.61 10.10 -2.50
N ILE A 116 2.45 11.08 -2.19
CA ILE A 116 3.63 10.92 -1.33
C ILE A 116 3.18 10.49 0.09
N SER A 117 2.19 11.18 0.66
CA SER A 117 1.61 10.84 1.96
C SER A 117 1.01 9.43 1.98
N ASN A 118 0.33 9.04 0.91
CA ASN A 118 -0.27 7.72 0.78
C ASN A 118 0.77 6.61 0.69
N ILE A 119 1.86 6.81 -0.05
CA ILE A 119 2.97 5.86 -0.09
C ILE A 119 3.57 5.68 1.30
N ALA A 120 3.75 6.75 2.08
CA ALA A 120 4.20 6.66 3.47
C ALA A 120 3.21 5.90 4.36
N SER A 121 1.90 6.15 4.19
CA SER A 121 0.83 5.46 4.91
C SER A 121 0.78 3.96 4.57
N ILE A 122 0.98 3.58 3.31
CA ILE A 122 1.08 2.19 2.88
C ILE A 122 2.27 1.50 3.53
N ARG A 123 3.44 2.14 3.60
CA ARG A 123 4.61 1.57 4.31
C ARG A 123 4.29 1.33 5.78
N GLN A 124 3.57 2.25 6.42
CA GLN A 124 3.12 2.07 7.80
C GLN A 124 2.15 0.89 7.94
N VAL A 125 1.22 0.70 6.99
CA VAL A 125 0.34 -0.47 6.94
C VAL A 125 1.16 -1.76 6.83
N LEU A 126 2.16 -1.83 5.93
CA LEU A 126 3.04 -2.99 5.81
C LEU A 126 3.78 -3.29 7.12
N ARG A 127 4.29 -2.26 7.79
CA ARG A 127 4.93 -2.40 9.11
C ARG A 127 3.95 -2.94 10.16
N SER A 128 2.71 -2.44 10.19
CA SER A 128 1.66 -2.93 11.09
C SER A 128 1.24 -4.38 10.78
N LEU A 129 1.42 -4.83 9.54
CA LEU A 129 1.20 -6.21 9.13
C LEU A 129 2.35 -7.17 9.53
N SER A 130 3.34 -6.69 10.28
CA SER A 130 4.55 -7.42 10.64
C SER A 130 5.34 -7.90 9.41
N ILE A 131 5.22 -7.17 8.29
CA ILE A 131 6.05 -7.39 7.11
C ILE A 131 7.46 -6.88 7.43
N PRO A 132 8.53 -7.66 7.14
CA PRO A 132 9.91 -7.23 7.37
C PRO A 132 10.18 -5.86 6.77
N GLU A 133 10.79 -4.97 7.54
CA GLU A 133 11.18 -3.66 7.04
C GLU A 133 12.39 -3.81 6.11
N TYR A 134 12.33 -3.14 4.96
CA TYR A 134 13.41 -3.11 4.00
C TYR A 134 13.68 -1.65 3.64
N VAL A 135 14.87 -1.18 3.97
CA VAL A 135 15.34 0.15 3.60
C VAL A 135 16.18 -0.01 2.33
N PRO A 136 15.71 0.47 1.17
CA PRO A 136 16.49 0.38 -0.06
C PRO A 136 17.81 1.13 0.10
N PRO A 137 18.94 0.58 -0.39
CA PRO A 137 20.21 1.28 -0.36
C PRO A 137 20.12 2.57 -1.20
N THR A 138 20.65 3.68 -0.68
CA THR A 138 20.71 4.99 -1.34
C THR A 138 21.65 5.02 -2.55
N SER A 139 22.50 3.99 -2.72
CA SER A 139 23.37 3.80 -3.89
C SER A 139 23.09 2.43 -4.51
N GLY A 140 22.76 2.44 -5.80
CA GLY A 140 22.32 1.29 -6.61
C GLY A 140 23.03 -0.02 -6.27
N GLY A 141 22.29 -0.88 -5.58
CA GLY A 141 22.69 -2.24 -5.25
C GLY A 141 21.50 -3.15 -5.48
N GLU A 142 21.71 -4.13 -6.35
CA GLU A 142 20.76 -5.07 -6.95
C GLU A 142 19.98 -4.54 -8.15
N ASP A 143 20.19 -5.22 -9.28
CA ASP A 143 19.60 -5.03 -10.60
C ASP A 143 18.10 -5.35 -10.52
N LYS A 144 17.32 -4.50 -9.83
CA LYS A 144 15.87 -4.62 -9.80
C LYS A 144 15.35 -4.18 -11.16
N GLU A 145 14.54 -5.03 -11.78
CA GLU A 145 13.96 -4.69 -13.08
C GLU A 145 13.15 -3.39 -12.97
N MET A 146 13.54 -2.42 -13.79
CA MET A 146 12.95 -1.09 -13.87
C MET A 146 12.37 -0.89 -15.28
N GLN A 147 11.40 0.01 -15.38
CA GLN A 147 10.94 0.53 -16.65
C GLN A 147 11.02 2.05 -16.66
N ILE A 148 11.08 2.62 -17.86
CA ILE A 148 11.09 4.05 -18.06
C ILE A 148 9.72 4.47 -18.61
N VAL A 149 9.14 5.51 -18.02
CA VAL A 149 7.92 6.14 -18.52
C VAL A 149 8.17 7.59 -18.89
N SER A 150 7.39 8.10 -19.84
CA SER A 150 7.64 9.40 -20.49
C SER A 150 6.61 10.47 -20.16
N SER A 151 5.58 10.13 -19.39
CA SER A 151 4.52 11.06 -18.99
C SER A 151 4.09 10.87 -17.54
N ILE A 152 3.52 11.92 -16.95
CA ILE A 152 3.00 11.88 -15.57
C ILE A 152 1.81 10.91 -15.48
N SER A 153 0.94 10.86 -16.48
CA SER A 153 -0.18 9.89 -16.50
C SER A 153 0.32 8.45 -16.52
N GLU A 154 1.39 8.14 -17.27
CA GLU A 154 2.01 6.81 -17.24
C GLU A 154 2.61 6.50 -15.87
N LEU A 155 3.29 7.46 -15.23
CA LEU A 155 3.79 7.30 -13.86
C LEU A 155 2.68 6.94 -12.87
N PHE A 156 1.54 7.64 -12.90
CA PHE A 156 0.40 7.32 -12.04
C PHE A 156 -0.27 6.00 -12.43
N GLN A 157 -0.29 5.64 -13.71
CA GLN A 157 -0.77 4.32 -14.14
C GLN A 157 0.11 3.20 -13.58
N VAL A 158 1.44 3.40 -13.54
CA VAL A 158 2.37 2.47 -12.88
C VAL A 158 2.09 2.42 -11.38
N HIS A 159 1.86 3.56 -10.72
CA HIS A 159 1.49 3.60 -9.30
C HIS A 159 0.23 2.76 -9.02
N ILE A 160 -0.84 2.98 -9.79
CA ILE A 160 -2.10 2.22 -9.70
C ILE A 160 -1.85 0.71 -9.87
N ASN A 161 -1.11 0.32 -10.92
CA ASN A 161 -0.86 -1.09 -11.24
C ASN A 161 -0.01 -1.76 -10.15
N PHE A 162 0.95 -1.02 -9.59
CA PHE A 162 1.77 -1.48 -8.48
C PHE A 162 0.93 -1.77 -7.23
N LEU A 163 0.01 -0.84 -6.89
CA LEU A 163 -0.90 -1.00 -5.75
C LEU A 163 -1.86 -2.20 -5.95
N ARG A 164 -2.44 -2.32 -7.14
CA ARG A 164 -3.38 -3.41 -7.49
C ARG A 164 -2.73 -4.79 -7.56
N GLY A 165 -1.46 -4.83 -7.95
CA GLY A 165 -0.67 -6.06 -8.09
C GLY A 165 0.13 -6.39 -6.83
N LYS A 166 1.42 -6.09 -6.87
CA LYS A 166 2.42 -6.53 -5.88
C LYS A 166 2.05 -6.14 -4.44
N VAL A 167 1.61 -4.89 -4.21
CA VAL A 167 1.21 -4.45 -2.85
C VAL A 167 0.02 -5.27 -2.35
N ARG A 168 -1.05 -5.38 -3.15
CA ARG A 168 -2.25 -6.16 -2.76
C ARG A 168 -1.91 -7.62 -2.48
N LEU A 169 -1.06 -8.23 -3.29
CA LEU A 169 -0.63 -9.62 -3.11
C LEU A 169 0.16 -9.80 -1.80
N LEU A 170 1.11 -8.91 -1.51
CA LEU A 170 1.89 -8.96 -0.28
C LEU A 170 0.98 -8.76 0.94
N THR A 171 0.14 -7.72 0.95
CA THR A 171 -0.81 -7.43 2.03
C THR A 171 -1.74 -8.62 2.30
N ARG A 172 -2.25 -9.27 1.25
CA ARG A 172 -3.11 -10.47 1.39
C ARG A 172 -2.38 -11.67 1.99
N SER A 173 -1.07 -11.79 1.73
CA SER A 173 -0.24 -12.88 2.25
C SER A 173 0.26 -12.67 3.69
N ALA A 174 -0.07 -11.52 4.31
CA ALA A 174 0.40 -11.19 5.66
C ALA A 174 -0.01 -12.25 6.70
N PRO A 175 0.95 -12.89 7.40
CA PRO A 175 0.66 -14.00 8.31
C PRO A 175 -0.34 -13.66 9.41
N ILE A 176 -0.28 -12.43 9.95
CA ILE A 176 -1.13 -11.98 11.05
C ILE A 176 -2.62 -11.92 10.68
N CYS A 177 -2.93 -11.84 9.38
CA CYS A 177 -4.31 -11.79 8.89
C CYS A 177 -4.96 -13.17 8.77
N HIS A 178 -4.17 -14.24 8.88
CA HIS A 178 -4.66 -15.63 8.85
C HIS A 178 -4.82 -16.25 10.24
N GLN A 179 -4.30 -15.60 11.29
CA GLN A 179 -4.25 -16.12 12.68
C GLN A 179 -5.60 -16.10 13.45
N GLY A 180 -6.74 -15.97 12.77
CA GLY A 180 -8.07 -15.92 13.39
C GLY A 180 -9.12 -16.82 12.73
N VAL A 181 -8.71 -17.73 11.85
CA VAL A 181 -9.57 -18.69 11.16
C VAL A 181 -9.26 -20.10 11.68
N SER A 182 -9.60 -20.34 12.95
CA SER A 182 -9.60 -21.68 13.59
C SER A 182 -10.89 -21.87 14.37
#